data_AF-A0A1L7VDR6-F1
#
_entry.id   AF-A0A1L7VDR6-F1
#
_cell.length_a   1.000
_cell.length_b   1.000
_cell.length_c   1.000
_cell.angle_alpha   90.00
_cell.angle_beta   90.00
_cell.angle_gamma   90.00
#
_symmetry.space_group_name_H-M   'P 1'
#
loop_
_entity.id
_entity.type
_entity.pdbx_description
1 polymer ?
#
loop_
_entity_poly.entity_id
_entity_poly.type
_entity_poly.pdbx_seq_one_letter_code
_entity_poly.pdbx_strand_id
1 'polypeptide(L)'
;MGEASLSLTFLCQGFAFAIPQSIARAQSPKLAASLDAAQEISQNPVITIKDFSLDTVNCMVEFFKSGCYEVDRRNFPSVLQAVGGSPTPEHFMRDVLTCHLEICAIGTHYGIPKLCELARDNIQKVFGGKWFDSVFLFTAAIVLKSKDDELQKLLVTLARGHLHSLTTSNGFDHATMLKSFHPKLREQDNILQQKGDQTKLAAGPPSQKESSTEIGALRLQVSSLKQQVISVSSERDQLREQISASSVKKEELRQSHANISAERDLLWSKVPTLTAEKEELQKVAAKKPASTERDGHGTNDANKKSSTVIKAEEDDKIIDTLQRELRVTRSETGLLRARWAKEKTKSSILTQENDDLKKSLELERRSRVSITEFARDDVRNALKDEQKVTTDLTTKLTQASQALETERKRTATLVQEVTQIKRNLELERQRNTGMSLGERARMRETIDAQKSEISALVNGREEMKRELKMARTEKKNEVERKWEITNKMNALIQTMHDWDECRHCGADFGTYVEDHGSALVLRCCYCTTRHGHWA
;
A
#
# COMPACT_ATOMS: atom_id res chain seq x y z
N MET A 1 9.53 -42.02 -41.59
CA MET A 1 9.31 -40.83 -42.46
C MET A 1 8.97 -39.69 -41.52
N GLY A 2 9.83 -38.67 -41.42
CA GLY A 2 9.63 -37.57 -40.48
C GLY A 2 8.57 -36.61 -41.00
N GLU A 3 7.52 -36.37 -40.21
CA GLU A 3 6.53 -35.34 -40.50
C GLU A 3 7.23 -34.00 -40.73
N ALA A 4 7.01 -33.39 -41.91
CA ALA A 4 7.50 -32.05 -42.18
C ALA A 4 6.88 -31.10 -41.14
N SER A 5 7.72 -30.64 -40.21
CA SER A 5 7.27 -29.83 -39.08
C SER A 5 6.82 -28.47 -39.62
N LEU A 6 5.52 -28.20 -39.61
CA LEU A 6 4.95 -26.94 -40.07
C LEU A 6 5.61 -25.77 -39.31
N SER A 7 6.07 -24.78 -40.07
CA SER A 7 6.86 -23.66 -39.56
C SER A 7 6.17 -22.33 -39.81
N LEU A 8 6.35 -21.38 -38.89
CA LEU A 8 5.99 -19.98 -39.03
C LEU A 8 7.27 -19.18 -39.14
N THR A 9 7.37 -18.32 -40.15
CA THR A 9 8.56 -17.47 -40.35
C THR A 9 8.26 -16.01 -40.03
N PHE A 10 9.06 -15.40 -39.15
CA PHE A 10 9.08 -13.95 -38.96
C PHE A 10 10.16 -13.32 -39.83
N LEU A 11 9.82 -12.31 -40.62
CA LEU A 11 10.76 -11.53 -41.42
C LEU A 11 10.93 -10.14 -40.80
N CYS A 12 12.13 -9.83 -40.30
CA CYS A 12 12.44 -8.53 -39.70
C CYS A 12 13.76 -8.00 -40.28
N GLN A 13 13.75 -6.79 -40.84
CA GLN A 13 14.94 -6.13 -41.41
C GLN A 13 15.77 -7.02 -42.37
N GLY A 14 15.11 -7.88 -43.14
CA GLY A 14 15.77 -8.81 -44.07
C GLY A 14 16.23 -10.15 -43.46
N PHE A 15 16.13 -10.31 -42.14
CA PHE A 15 16.42 -11.57 -41.45
C PHE A 15 15.15 -12.40 -41.27
N ALA A 16 15.25 -13.70 -41.53
CA ALA A 16 14.15 -14.65 -41.40
C ALA A 16 14.35 -15.56 -40.19
N PHE A 17 13.33 -15.65 -39.34
CA PHE A 17 13.33 -16.46 -38.13
C PHE A 17 12.20 -17.49 -38.19
N ALA A 18 12.56 -18.77 -38.30
CA ALA A 18 11.58 -19.86 -38.32
C ALA A 18 11.34 -20.41 -36.90
N ILE A 19 10.08 -20.58 -36.53
CA ILE A 19 9.64 -21.29 -35.32
C ILE A 19 8.59 -22.36 -35.66
N PRO A 20 8.49 -23.46 -34.89
CA PRO A 20 7.42 -24.45 -35.07
C PRO A 20 6.04 -23.84 -34.83
N GLN A 21 5.06 -24.13 -35.71
CA GLN A 21 3.69 -23.63 -35.56
C GLN A 21 3.02 -24.14 -34.29
N SER A 22 3.34 -25.36 -33.83
CA SER A 22 2.84 -25.92 -32.58
C SER A 22 3.20 -25.05 -31.37
N ILE A 23 4.43 -24.56 -31.33
CA ILE A 23 4.94 -23.67 -30.28
C ILE A 23 4.27 -22.29 -30.38
N ALA A 24 4.19 -21.72 -31.59
CA ALA A 24 3.53 -20.44 -31.81
C ALA A 24 2.07 -20.43 -31.34
N ARG A 25 1.31 -21.49 -31.70
CA ARG A 25 -0.09 -21.69 -31.29
C ARG A 25 -0.24 -21.85 -29.78
N ALA A 26 0.63 -22.64 -29.15
CA ALA A 26 0.55 -22.90 -27.71
C ALA A 26 0.85 -21.66 -26.85
N GLN A 27 1.73 -20.78 -27.32
CA GLN A 27 2.18 -19.62 -26.54
C GLN A 27 1.51 -18.30 -26.92
N SER A 28 0.81 -18.24 -28.06
CA SER A 28 0.11 -17.03 -28.51
C SER A 28 -1.28 -17.32 -29.09
N PRO A 29 -2.35 -16.87 -28.41
CA PRO A 29 -3.72 -16.95 -28.95
C PRO A 29 -3.91 -16.15 -30.24
N LYS A 30 -3.25 -14.99 -30.38
CA LYS A 30 -3.35 -14.16 -31.60
C LYS A 30 -2.67 -14.82 -32.79
N LEU A 31 -1.49 -15.42 -32.58
CA LEU A 31 -0.81 -16.18 -33.63
C LEU A 31 -1.57 -17.46 -33.96
N ALA A 32 -2.19 -18.12 -32.98
CA ALA A 32 -3.04 -19.28 -33.25
C ALA A 32 -4.18 -18.91 -34.22
N ALA A 33 -4.94 -17.86 -33.92
CA ALA A 33 -6.02 -17.39 -34.80
C ALA A 33 -5.50 -16.95 -36.18
N SER A 34 -4.34 -16.27 -36.22
CA SER A 34 -3.72 -15.85 -37.49
C SER A 34 -3.24 -17.04 -38.32
N LEU A 35 -2.72 -18.09 -37.68
CA LEU A 35 -2.28 -19.31 -38.33
C LEU A 35 -3.47 -20.12 -38.85
N ASP A 36 -4.56 -20.20 -38.09
CA ASP A 36 -5.79 -20.86 -38.54
C ASP A 36 -6.39 -20.18 -39.77
N ALA A 37 -6.38 -18.85 -39.82
CA ALA A 37 -6.79 -18.08 -41.00
C ALA A 37 -5.82 -18.22 -42.19
N ALA A 38 -4.51 -18.32 -41.94
CA ALA A 38 -3.49 -18.41 -42.98
C ALA A 38 -3.28 -19.83 -43.52
N GLN A 39 -3.73 -20.86 -42.80
CA GLN A 39 -3.61 -22.27 -43.19
C GLN A 39 -4.32 -22.56 -44.52
N GLU A 40 -5.37 -21.80 -44.85
CA GLU A 40 -6.08 -21.88 -46.14
C GLU A 40 -5.24 -21.38 -47.33
N ILE A 41 -4.19 -20.59 -47.07
CA ILE A 41 -3.41 -19.88 -48.09
C ILE A 41 -1.99 -20.47 -48.23
N SER A 42 -1.34 -20.85 -47.12
CA SER A 42 0.02 -21.40 -47.12
C SER A 42 0.27 -22.33 -45.94
N GLN A 43 0.97 -23.44 -46.20
CA GLN A 43 1.43 -24.35 -45.14
C GLN A 43 2.54 -23.74 -44.26
N ASN A 44 3.29 -22.75 -44.76
CA ASN A 44 4.36 -22.07 -44.03
C ASN A 44 4.19 -20.55 -44.16
N PRO A 45 3.34 -19.92 -43.33
CA PRO A 45 3.06 -18.50 -43.41
C PRO A 45 4.29 -17.67 -43.00
N VAL A 46 4.39 -16.47 -43.59
CA VAL A 46 5.45 -15.50 -43.32
C VAL A 46 4.83 -14.22 -42.76
N ILE A 47 5.26 -13.81 -41.57
CA ILE A 47 4.83 -12.57 -40.91
C ILE A 47 5.97 -11.56 -41.00
N THR A 48 5.74 -10.43 -41.66
CA THR A 48 6.72 -9.34 -41.75
C THR A 48 6.57 -8.40 -40.55
N ILE A 49 7.64 -8.19 -39.80
CA ILE A 49 7.71 -7.31 -38.62
C ILE A 49 8.51 -6.05 -38.99
N LYS A 50 7.86 -4.89 -38.94
CA LYS A 50 8.48 -3.59 -39.26
C LYS A 50 8.63 -2.67 -38.06
N ASP A 51 7.78 -2.81 -37.07
CA ASP A 51 7.66 -1.85 -35.95
C ASP A 51 8.58 -2.17 -34.76
N PHE A 52 9.39 -3.23 -34.86
CA PHE A 52 10.27 -3.69 -33.79
C PHE A 52 11.69 -3.87 -34.29
N SER A 53 12.65 -3.66 -33.39
CA SER A 53 14.07 -3.88 -33.70
C SER A 53 14.38 -5.37 -33.91
N LEU A 54 15.47 -5.64 -34.62
CA LEU A 54 15.95 -7.00 -34.86
C LEU A 54 16.23 -7.73 -33.53
N ASP A 55 16.82 -7.05 -32.56
CA ASP A 55 17.15 -7.60 -31.24
C ASP A 55 15.88 -7.98 -30.45
N THR A 56 14.84 -7.13 -30.50
CA THR A 56 13.54 -7.40 -29.88
C THR A 56 12.89 -8.64 -30.48
N VAL A 57 12.94 -8.78 -31.82
CA VAL A 57 12.39 -9.95 -32.52
C VAL A 57 13.21 -11.20 -32.21
N ASN A 58 14.54 -11.11 -32.14
CA ASN A 58 15.39 -12.23 -31.76
C ASN A 58 15.07 -12.72 -30.34
N CYS A 59 14.92 -11.81 -29.37
CA CYS A 59 14.52 -12.16 -28.00
C CYS A 59 13.16 -12.87 -27.95
N MET A 60 12.17 -12.41 -28.74
CA MET A 60 10.87 -13.07 -28.85
C MET A 60 11.00 -14.50 -29.42
N VAL A 61 11.85 -14.68 -30.44
CA VAL A 61 12.08 -15.99 -31.07
C VAL A 61 12.83 -16.94 -30.13
N GLU A 62 13.83 -16.47 -29.40
CA GLU A 62 14.53 -17.24 -28.36
C GLU A 62 13.57 -17.68 -27.26
N PHE A 63 12.65 -16.80 -26.87
CA PHE A 63 11.60 -17.13 -25.92
C PHE A 63 10.69 -18.26 -26.42
N PHE A 64 10.25 -18.23 -27.68
CA PHE A 64 9.48 -19.33 -28.23
C PHE A 64 10.25 -20.67 -28.16
N LYS A 65 11.56 -20.64 -28.41
CA LYS A 65 12.41 -21.85 -28.43
C LYS A 65 12.72 -22.39 -27.04
N SER A 66 12.97 -21.52 -26.06
CA SER A 66 13.57 -21.89 -24.77
C SER A 66 12.73 -21.53 -23.53
N GLY A 67 11.70 -20.70 -23.70
CA GLY A 67 10.93 -20.11 -22.59
C GLY A 67 11.63 -18.96 -21.88
N CYS A 68 12.85 -18.59 -22.30
CA CYS A 68 13.65 -17.50 -21.76
C CYS A 68 14.23 -16.65 -22.91
N TYR A 69 14.72 -15.45 -22.60
CA TYR A 69 15.48 -14.64 -23.54
C TYR A 69 16.63 -13.93 -22.82
N GLU A 70 17.69 -13.62 -23.56
CA GLU A 70 18.79 -12.79 -23.08
C GLU A 70 18.97 -11.57 -23.99
N VAL A 71 19.19 -10.41 -23.38
CA VAL A 71 19.43 -9.17 -24.13
C VAL A 71 20.92 -9.04 -24.40
N ASP A 72 21.31 -8.96 -25.67
CA ASP A 72 22.70 -8.67 -26.04
C ASP A 72 23.05 -7.22 -25.69
N ARG A 73 23.92 -7.06 -24.69
CA ARG A 73 24.30 -5.77 -24.15
C ARG A 73 25.40 -5.07 -24.96
N ARG A 74 26.01 -5.77 -25.92
CA ARG A 74 27.15 -5.24 -26.70
C ARG A 74 26.73 -4.14 -27.67
N ASN A 75 25.49 -4.19 -28.15
CA ASN A 75 24.95 -3.25 -29.13
C ASN A 75 24.21 -2.07 -28.49
N PHE A 76 24.26 -1.92 -27.17
CA PHE A 76 23.57 -0.83 -26.49
C PHE A 76 24.14 0.54 -26.91
N PRO A 77 23.28 1.54 -27.18
CA PRO A 77 23.71 2.88 -27.54
C PRO A 77 24.74 3.46 -26.56
N SER A 78 24.53 3.27 -25.25
CA SER A 78 25.48 3.73 -24.23
C SER A 78 26.84 3.05 -24.30
N VAL A 79 26.90 1.77 -24.71
CA VAL A 79 28.14 1.01 -24.88
C VAL A 79 28.86 1.44 -26.15
N LEU A 80 28.13 1.61 -27.26
CA LEU A 80 28.70 2.05 -28.54
C LEU A 80 29.21 3.49 -28.49
N GLN A 81 28.55 4.35 -27.70
CA GLN A 81 28.93 5.76 -27.54
C GLN A 81 30.08 5.97 -26.54
N ALA A 82 30.39 4.96 -25.72
CA ALA A 82 31.50 5.02 -24.77
C ALA A 82 32.83 4.74 -25.50
N VAL A 83 33.45 5.79 -26.05
CA VAL A 83 34.76 5.71 -26.73
C VAL A 83 35.86 5.35 -25.72
N GLY A 84 36.12 4.06 -25.53
CA GLY A 84 37.24 3.55 -24.73
C GLY A 84 37.05 3.54 -23.21
N GLY A 85 35.82 3.72 -22.71
CA GLY A 85 35.48 3.69 -21.27
C GLY A 85 34.23 2.89 -20.96
N SER A 86 33.91 2.69 -19.67
CA SER A 86 32.64 2.06 -19.25
C SER A 86 31.48 3.05 -19.41
N PRO A 87 30.30 2.63 -19.92
CA PRO A 87 29.13 3.50 -20.02
C PRO A 87 28.70 3.99 -18.63
N THR A 88 28.15 5.20 -18.57
CA THR A 88 27.58 5.70 -17.31
C THR A 88 26.46 4.76 -16.83
N PRO A 89 26.38 4.42 -15.53
CA PRO A 89 25.41 3.45 -15.02
C PRO A 89 23.95 3.80 -15.34
N GLU A 90 23.58 5.09 -15.36
CA GLU A 90 22.23 5.55 -15.68
C GLU A 90 21.83 5.26 -17.13
N HIS A 91 22.67 5.65 -18.10
CA HIS A 91 22.38 5.41 -19.52
C HIS A 91 22.39 3.91 -19.85
N PHE A 92 23.30 3.14 -19.25
CA PHE A 92 23.32 1.69 -19.42
C PHE A 92 22.04 1.03 -18.89
N MET A 93 21.58 1.45 -17.71
CA MET A 93 20.34 0.92 -17.14
C MET A 93 19.11 1.31 -17.98
N ARG A 94 19.11 2.53 -18.55
CA ARG A 94 18.07 2.99 -19.46
C ARG A 94 18.00 2.12 -20.73
N ASP A 95 19.14 1.74 -21.30
CA ASP A 95 19.17 0.85 -22.48
C ASP A 95 18.60 -0.53 -22.14
N VAL A 96 19.03 -1.13 -21.02
CA VAL A 96 18.49 -2.41 -20.53
C VAL A 96 16.97 -2.36 -20.37
N LEU A 97 16.45 -1.31 -19.73
CA LEU A 97 15.01 -1.15 -19.51
C LEU A 97 14.25 -0.95 -20.82
N THR A 98 14.81 -0.18 -21.76
CA THR A 98 14.21 0.02 -23.08
C THR A 98 14.03 -1.31 -23.81
N CYS A 99 15.04 -2.19 -23.79
CA CYS A 99 14.91 -3.52 -24.38
C CYS A 99 13.76 -4.33 -23.76
N HIS A 100 13.66 -4.39 -22.43
CA HIS A 100 12.58 -5.14 -21.79
C HIS A 100 11.19 -4.52 -22.04
N LEU A 101 11.10 -3.19 -22.15
CA LEU A 101 9.86 -2.50 -22.52
C LEU A 101 9.42 -2.86 -23.95
N GLU A 102 10.35 -2.87 -24.91
CA GLU A 102 10.09 -3.27 -26.30
C GLU A 102 9.68 -4.75 -26.38
N ILE A 103 10.30 -5.62 -25.57
CA ILE A 103 9.94 -7.04 -25.49
C ILE A 103 8.53 -7.21 -24.91
N CYS A 104 8.15 -6.40 -23.92
CA CYS A 104 6.78 -6.38 -23.41
C CYS A 104 5.79 -5.89 -24.48
N ALA A 105 6.18 -4.87 -25.26
CA ALA A 105 5.35 -4.33 -26.33
C ALA A 105 5.14 -5.34 -27.48
N ILE A 106 6.18 -6.04 -27.94
CA ILE A 106 6.05 -7.08 -28.98
C ILE A 106 5.24 -8.27 -28.46
N GLY A 107 5.43 -8.65 -27.20
CA GLY A 107 4.64 -9.69 -26.54
C GLY A 107 3.16 -9.34 -26.50
N THR A 108 2.81 -8.10 -26.17
CA THR A 108 1.42 -7.62 -26.19
C THR A 108 0.85 -7.54 -27.61
N HIS A 109 1.67 -7.09 -28.58
CA HIS A 109 1.29 -7.00 -29.99
C HIS A 109 0.86 -8.38 -30.54
N TYR A 110 1.71 -9.40 -30.36
CA TYR A 110 1.44 -10.76 -30.80
C TYR A 110 0.72 -11.62 -29.76
N GLY A 111 0.32 -11.06 -28.62
CA GLY A 111 -0.45 -11.77 -27.59
C GLY A 111 0.29 -12.98 -27.01
N ILE A 112 1.50 -12.77 -26.48
CA ILE A 112 2.34 -13.79 -25.83
C ILE A 112 2.44 -13.44 -24.33
N PRO A 113 1.47 -13.87 -23.48
CA PRO A 113 1.37 -13.36 -22.11
C PRO A 113 2.59 -13.68 -21.25
N LYS A 114 3.14 -14.89 -21.37
CA LYS A 114 4.30 -15.33 -20.59
C LYS A 114 5.59 -14.55 -20.94
N LEU A 115 5.70 -14.05 -22.17
CA LEU A 115 6.81 -13.18 -22.56
C LEU A 115 6.69 -11.81 -21.87
N CYS A 116 5.48 -11.25 -21.82
CA CYS A 116 5.21 -10.00 -21.11
C CYS A 116 5.46 -10.15 -19.61
N GLU A 117 5.05 -11.27 -19.00
CA GLU A 117 5.35 -11.59 -17.59
C GLU A 117 6.86 -11.62 -17.34
N LEU A 118 7.62 -12.38 -18.14
CA LEU A 118 9.08 -12.45 -18.00
C LEU A 118 9.76 -11.09 -18.20
N ALA A 119 9.26 -10.27 -19.14
CA ALA A 119 9.77 -8.93 -19.36
C ALA A 119 9.49 -7.99 -18.18
N ARG A 120 8.28 -8.04 -17.60
CA ARG A 120 7.94 -7.30 -16.39
C ARG A 120 8.80 -7.73 -15.19
N ASP A 121 9.02 -9.03 -15.02
CA ASP A 121 9.90 -9.55 -13.95
C ASP A 121 11.33 -9.05 -14.11
N ASN A 122 11.85 -8.99 -15.34
CA ASN A 122 13.18 -8.45 -15.60
C ASN A 122 13.25 -6.94 -15.37
N ILE A 123 12.24 -6.17 -15.75
CA ILE A 123 12.12 -4.74 -15.40
C ILE A 123 12.17 -4.55 -13.88
N GLN A 124 11.41 -5.36 -13.14
CA GLN A 124 11.40 -5.33 -11.68
C GLN A 124 12.78 -5.67 -11.10
N LYS A 125 13.48 -6.69 -11.62
CA LYS A 125 14.84 -7.05 -11.19
C LYS A 125 15.85 -5.93 -11.45
N VAL A 126 15.74 -5.22 -12.57
CA VAL A 126 16.63 -4.09 -12.88
C VAL A 126 16.46 -2.98 -11.84
N PHE A 127 15.23 -2.58 -11.52
CA PHE A 127 14.96 -1.60 -10.47
C PHE A 127 15.26 -2.09 -9.05
N GLY A 128 15.20 -3.41 -8.80
CA GLY A 128 15.62 -4.02 -7.54
C GLY A 128 17.13 -3.98 -7.27
N GLY A 129 17.94 -3.64 -8.29
CA GLY A 129 19.38 -3.44 -8.16
C GLY A 129 19.74 -2.04 -7.71
N LYS A 130 19.94 -1.13 -8.68
CA LYS A 130 20.24 0.29 -8.42
C LYS A 130 19.06 1.15 -8.87
N TRP A 131 18.73 2.15 -8.05
CA TRP A 131 17.66 3.08 -8.32
C TRP A 131 18.20 4.43 -8.83
N PHE A 132 17.59 4.95 -9.89
CA PHE A 132 17.86 6.29 -10.41
C PHE A 132 16.55 6.95 -10.81
N ASP A 133 16.22 8.10 -10.20
CA ASP A 133 14.96 8.82 -10.45
C ASP A 133 14.82 9.22 -11.93
N SER A 134 15.91 9.66 -12.55
CA SER A 134 15.98 10.04 -13.98
C SER A 134 15.54 8.88 -14.89
N VAL A 135 16.04 7.67 -14.62
CA VAL A 135 15.73 6.49 -15.43
C VAL A 135 14.33 5.97 -15.14
N PHE A 136 13.87 6.02 -13.88
CA PHE A 136 12.49 5.68 -13.55
C PHE A 136 11.51 6.61 -14.27
N LEU A 137 11.73 7.93 -14.23
CA LEU A 137 10.90 8.92 -14.93
C LEU A 137 10.89 8.70 -16.44
N PHE A 138 12.05 8.39 -17.04
CA PHE A 138 12.12 8.01 -18.45
C PHE A 138 11.26 6.77 -18.76
N THR A 139 11.38 5.73 -17.93
CA THR A 139 10.61 4.49 -18.07
C THR A 139 9.11 4.75 -17.93
N ALA A 140 8.71 5.56 -16.94
CA ALA A 140 7.32 5.96 -16.71
C ALA A 140 6.75 6.72 -17.91
N ALA A 141 7.51 7.65 -18.51
CA ALA A 141 7.05 8.39 -19.68
C ALA A 141 6.74 7.49 -20.89
N ILE A 142 7.43 6.36 -21.04
CA ILE A 142 7.17 5.37 -22.10
C ILE A 142 5.95 4.52 -21.73
N VAL A 143 5.92 3.98 -20.52
CA VAL A 143 4.88 3.04 -20.08
C VAL A 143 3.51 3.70 -19.93
N LEU A 144 3.46 4.97 -19.52
CA LEU A 144 2.19 5.71 -19.44
C LEU A 144 1.54 5.95 -20.81
N LYS A 145 2.31 5.86 -21.90
CA LYS A 145 1.79 5.89 -23.28
C LYS A 145 1.37 4.50 -23.78
N SER A 146 1.77 3.43 -23.10
CA SER A 146 1.42 2.06 -23.47
C SER A 146 0.03 1.70 -22.94
N LYS A 147 -0.65 0.77 -23.61
CA LYS A 147 -1.95 0.23 -23.17
C LYS A 147 -1.82 -0.97 -22.21
N ASP A 148 -0.64 -1.20 -21.64
CA ASP A 148 -0.37 -2.35 -20.76
C ASP A 148 -0.66 -1.98 -19.30
N ASP A 149 -1.87 -2.32 -18.85
CA ASP A 149 -2.34 -2.00 -17.50
C ASP A 149 -1.47 -2.64 -16.40
N GLU A 150 -0.98 -3.85 -16.63
CA GLU A 150 -0.15 -4.58 -15.67
C GLU A 150 1.26 -3.99 -15.57
N LEU A 151 1.83 -3.56 -16.70
CA LEU A 151 3.10 -2.83 -16.72
C LEU A 151 2.98 -1.47 -16.00
N GLN A 152 1.85 -0.79 -16.18
CA GLN A 152 1.57 0.44 -15.43
C GLN A 152 1.42 0.18 -13.92
N LYS A 153 0.70 -0.88 -13.51
CA LYS A 153 0.59 -1.31 -12.09
C LYS A 153 1.94 -1.62 -11.48
N LEU A 154 2.83 -2.28 -12.23
CA LEU A 154 4.20 -2.56 -11.79
C LEU A 154 4.95 -1.27 -11.48
N LEU A 155 4.91 -0.27 -12.38
CA LEU A 155 5.55 1.03 -12.12
C LEU A 155 5.01 1.75 -10.90
N VAL A 156 3.69 1.69 -10.65
CA VAL A 156 3.10 2.26 -9.41
C VAL A 156 3.70 1.61 -8.18
N THR A 157 3.85 0.29 -8.23
CA THR A 157 4.39 -0.50 -7.12
C THR A 157 5.85 -0.16 -6.86
N LEU A 158 6.65 -0.01 -7.92
CA LEU A 158 8.05 0.42 -7.85
C LEU A 158 8.19 1.85 -7.33
N ALA A 159 7.35 2.78 -7.78
CA ALA A 159 7.37 4.18 -7.34
C ALA A 159 7.13 4.32 -5.83
N ARG A 160 6.27 3.47 -5.24
CA ARG A 160 5.82 3.60 -3.84
C ARG A 160 6.96 3.69 -2.84
N GLY A 161 8.03 2.91 -3.04
CA GLY A 161 9.21 2.92 -2.16
C GLY A 161 10.12 4.14 -2.33
N HIS A 162 9.94 4.90 -3.42
CA HIS A 162 10.84 5.98 -3.84
C HIS A 162 10.11 7.32 -4.04
N LEU A 163 8.86 7.44 -3.58
CA LEU A 163 8.01 8.63 -3.79
C LEU A 163 8.67 9.92 -3.32
N HIS A 164 9.36 9.90 -2.16
CA HIS A 164 10.02 11.09 -1.63
C HIS A 164 11.12 11.61 -2.57
N SER A 165 11.99 10.72 -3.05
CA SER A 165 13.04 11.03 -4.04
C SER A 165 12.43 11.52 -5.36
N LEU A 166 11.40 10.81 -5.85
CA LEU A 166 10.74 11.15 -7.10
C LEU A 166 10.07 12.53 -7.08
N THR A 167 9.35 12.87 -6.01
CA THR A 167 8.65 14.18 -5.91
C THR A 167 9.60 15.38 -5.81
N THR A 168 10.86 15.16 -5.43
CA THR A 168 11.88 16.21 -5.37
C THR A 168 12.73 16.29 -6.64
N SER A 169 12.58 15.33 -7.56
CA SER A 169 13.33 15.26 -8.80
C SER A 169 12.77 16.18 -9.89
N ASN A 170 13.66 16.91 -10.57
CA ASN A 170 13.30 17.77 -11.70
C ASN A 170 12.82 16.89 -12.87
N GLY A 171 11.52 16.97 -13.19
CA GLY A 171 10.89 16.18 -14.26
C GLY A 171 9.75 15.28 -13.79
N PHE A 172 9.46 15.22 -12.48
CA PHE A 172 8.28 14.53 -11.98
C PHE A 172 7.01 15.35 -12.27
N ASP A 173 6.25 14.92 -13.29
CA ASP A 173 4.94 15.48 -13.58
C ASP A 173 3.90 14.92 -12.60
N HIS A 174 3.68 15.68 -11.53
CA HIS A 174 2.74 15.38 -10.47
C HIS A 174 1.32 15.12 -11.00
N ALA A 175 0.88 15.85 -12.03
CA ALA A 175 -0.48 15.73 -12.56
C ALA A 175 -0.64 14.44 -13.37
N THR A 176 0.28 14.14 -14.27
CA THR A 176 0.21 12.92 -15.10
C THR A 176 0.43 11.67 -14.26
N MET A 177 1.35 11.68 -13.30
CA MET A 177 1.62 10.55 -12.42
C MET A 177 0.42 10.25 -11.51
N LEU A 178 -0.13 11.24 -10.81
CA LEU A 178 -1.29 11.05 -9.93
C LEU A 178 -2.55 10.59 -10.68
N LYS A 179 -2.77 11.08 -11.91
CA LYS A 179 -3.88 10.63 -12.76
C LYS A 179 -3.70 9.18 -13.21
N SER A 180 -2.47 8.78 -13.53
CA SER A 180 -2.13 7.43 -14.01
C SER A 180 -2.16 6.37 -12.91
N PHE A 181 -1.90 6.79 -11.66
CA PHE A 181 -1.89 5.94 -10.47
C PHE A 181 -3.28 5.60 -9.91
N HIS A 182 -4.36 6.20 -10.44
CA HIS A 182 -5.71 5.95 -9.95
C HIS A 182 -6.55 5.17 -10.98
N PRO A 183 -6.88 3.88 -10.73
CA PRO A 183 -7.61 3.02 -11.69
C PRO A 183 -8.93 3.62 -12.20
N LYS A 184 -9.67 4.34 -11.33
CA LYS A 184 -10.94 4.99 -11.67
C LYS A 184 -10.83 6.24 -12.54
N LEU A 185 -9.67 6.92 -12.56
CA LEU A 185 -9.43 8.07 -13.44
C LEU A 185 -9.04 7.60 -14.85
N ARG A 186 -8.38 6.44 -14.95
CA ARG A 186 -8.09 5.74 -16.21
C ARG A 186 -9.34 5.29 -16.94
N GLU A 187 -10.34 4.77 -16.21
CA GLU A 187 -11.62 4.35 -16.80
C GLU A 187 -12.44 5.54 -17.33
N GLN A 188 -12.36 6.72 -16.70
CA GLN A 188 -13.07 7.91 -17.18
C GLN A 188 -12.57 8.40 -18.55
N ASP A 189 -11.27 8.29 -18.84
CA ASP A 189 -10.72 8.65 -20.15
C ASP A 189 -11.02 7.60 -21.23
N ASN A 190 -11.02 6.31 -20.89
CA ASN A 190 -11.48 5.25 -21.81
C ASN A 190 -12.98 5.41 -22.14
N ILE A 191 -13.80 5.84 -21.17
CA ILE A 191 -15.22 6.15 -21.39
C ILE A 191 -15.38 7.42 -22.25
N LEU A 192 -14.48 8.41 -22.15
CA LEU A 192 -14.51 9.61 -22.99
C LEU A 192 -13.98 9.36 -24.42
N GLN A 193 -13.00 8.46 -24.61
CA GLN A 193 -12.51 8.07 -25.94
C GLN A 193 -13.43 7.08 -26.66
N GLN A 194 -14.11 6.18 -25.96
CA GLN A 194 -15.09 5.25 -26.57
C GLN A 194 -16.45 5.89 -26.84
N LYS A 195 -16.78 7.03 -26.24
CA LYS A 195 -18.03 7.76 -26.55
C LYS A 195 -18.03 8.40 -27.94
N GLY A 196 -16.90 8.40 -28.64
CA GLY A 196 -16.78 8.84 -30.03
C GLY A 196 -17.29 7.83 -31.05
N ASP A 197 -17.42 6.55 -30.69
CA ASP A 197 -17.88 5.53 -31.64
C ASP A 197 -18.80 4.50 -30.98
N GLN A 198 -20.04 4.51 -31.48
CA GLN A 198 -21.06 3.47 -31.41
C GLN A 198 -21.99 3.43 -30.18
N THR A 199 -23.21 3.84 -30.49
CA THR A 199 -24.45 3.54 -29.77
C THR A 199 -24.92 2.13 -30.13
N LYS A 200 -25.02 1.18 -29.17
CA LYS A 200 -26.17 0.25 -29.05
C LYS A 200 -26.07 -0.73 -27.88
N LEU A 201 -27.24 -0.90 -27.27
CA LEU A 201 -27.71 -1.76 -26.18
C LEU A 201 -27.23 -3.23 -26.17
N ALA A 202 -27.05 -3.80 -24.97
CA ALA A 202 -27.79 -4.98 -24.49
C ALA A 202 -27.52 -5.25 -22.99
N ALA A 203 -28.50 -5.86 -22.32
CA ALA A 203 -28.67 -5.94 -20.87
C ALA A 203 -28.36 -7.30 -20.23
N GLY A 204 -28.11 -7.30 -18.92
CA GLY A 204 -28.31 -8.41 -17.96
C GLY A 204 -27.09 -8.71 -17.05
N PRO A 205 -27.21 -9.38 -15.87
CA PRO A 205 -28.33 -9.58 -14.95
C PRO A 205 -28.00 -9.10 -13.48
N PRO A 206 -28.90 -9.23 -12.48
CA PRO A 206 -28.85 -8.44 -11.26
C PRO A 206 -28.17 -9.16 -10.08
N SER A 207 -27.13 -8.56 -9.50
CA SER A 207 -26.63 -8.94 -8.17
C SER A 207 -26.09 -7.78 -7.32
N GLN A 208 -26.41 -6.52 -7.66
CA GLN A 208 -25.76 -5.33 -7.08
C GLN A 208 -26.70 -4.39 -6.29
N LYS A 209 -27.79 -4.90 -5.68
CA LYS A 209 -28.73 -4.00 -4.99
C LYS A 209 -28.13 -3.35 -3.73
N GLU A 210 -27.26 -4.03 -2.98
CA GLU A 210 -26.66 -3.46 -1.77
C GLU A 210 -25.52 -2.47 -2.10
N SER A 211 -24.62 -2.82 -3.03
CA SER A 211 -23.53 -1.93 -3.46
C SER A 211 -24.01 -0.73 -4.28
N SER A 212 -25.10 -0.85 -5.06
CA SER A 212 -25.67 0.28 -5.79
C SER A 212 -26.28 1.34 -4.85
N THR A 213 -26.74 0.95 -3.66
CA THR A 213 -27.37 1.86 -2.71
C THR A 213 -26.31 2.60 -1.89
N GLU A 214 -25.24 1.92 -1.49
CA GLU A 214 -24.06 2.53 -0.86
C GLU A 214 -23.32 3.48 -1.83
N ILE A 215 -23.15 3.10 -3.09
CA ILE A 215 -22.56 3.98 -4.11
C ILE A 215 -23.44 5.21 -4.36
N GLY A 216 -24.77 5.06 -4.31
CA GLY A 216 -25.72 6.17 -4.39
C GLY A 216 -25.59 7.13 -3.20
N ALA A 217 -25.53 6.59 -1.98
CA ALA A 217 -25.33 7.37 -0.76
C ALA A 217 -23.98 8.12 -0.75
N LEU A 218 -22.90 7.45 -1.15
CA LEU A 218 -21.57 8.06 -1.28
C LEU A 218 -21.55 9.14 -2.37
N ARG A 219 -22.27 8.97 -3.48
CA ARG A 219 -22.39 10.00 -4.53
C ARG A 219 -23.10 11.25 -4.03
N LEU A 220 -24.14 11.09 -3.20
CA LEU A 220 -24.84 12.21 -2.56
C LEU A 220 -23.94 12.90 -1.53
N GLN A 221 -23.18 12.15 -0.74
CA GLN A 221 -22.20 12.72 0.21
C GLN A 221 -21.09 13.49 -0.50
N VAL A 222 -20.52 12.96 -1.58
CA VAL A 222 -19.52 13.66 -2.38
C VAL A 222 -20.10 14.93 -3.02
N SER A 223 -21.36 14.89 -3.48
CA SER A 223 -22.03 16.07 -4.03
C SER A 223 -22.25 17.15 -2.97
N SER A 224 -22.65 16.74 -1.76
CA SER A 224 -22.80 17.63 -0.60
C SER A 224 -21.46 18.25 -0.19
N LEU A 225 -20.40 17.43 -0.07
CA LEU A 225 -19.06 17.90 0.26
C LEU A 225 -18.51 18.86 -0.80
N LYS A 226 -18.76 18.59 -2.09
CA LYS A 226 -18.39 19.54 -3.17
C LYS A 226 -19.08 20.89 -2.98
N GLN A 227 -20.36 20.89 -2.62
CA GLN A 227 -21.10 22.14 -2.38
C GLN A 227 -20.57 22.89 -1.16
N GLN A 228 -20.21 22.17 -0.09
CA GLN A 228 -19.57 22.76 1.08
C GLN A 228 -18.20 23.38 0.76
N VAL A 229 -17.38 22.70 -0.05
CA VAL A 229 -16.07 23.25 -0.50
C VAL A 229 -16.24 24.53 -1.31
N ILE A 230 -17.25 24.59 -2.19
CA ILE A 230 -17.58 25.82 -2.94
C ILE A 230 -18.00 26.94 -2.00
N SER A 231 -18.88 26.65 -1.03
CA SER A 231 -19.33 27.64 -0.02
C SER A 231 -18.15 28.18 0.78
N VAL A 232 -17.32 27.30 1.35
CA VAL A 232 -16.16 27.68 2.16
C VAL A 232 -15.13 28.45 1.33
N SER A 233 -14.94 28.11 0.05
CA SER A 233 -14.09 28.90 -0.85
C SER A 233 -14.62 30.32 -1.02
N SER A 234 -15.93 30.48 -1.22
CA SER A 234 -16.55 31.81 -1.36
C SER A 234 -16.48 32.64 -0.08
N GLU A 235 -16.68 32.03 1.09
CA GLU A 235 -16.53 32.69 2.39
C GLU A 235 -15.09 33.14 2.64
N ARG A 236 -14.10 32.29 2.30
CA ARG A 236 -12.68 32.63 2.40
C ARG A 236 -12.31 33.81 1.51
N ASP A 237 -12.84 33.85 0.28
CA ASP A 237 -12.56 34.91 -0.67
C ASP A 237 -13.22 36.23 -0.21
N GLN A 238 -14.43 36.18 0.35
CA GLN A 238 -15.10 37.32 0.97
C GLN A 238 -14.35 37.84 2.20
N LEU A 239 -13.86 36.95 3.08
CA LEU A 239 -13.05 37.34 4.24
C LEU A 239 -11.72 37.97 3.81
N ARG A 240 -11.09 37.47 2.75
CA ARG A 240 -9.87 38.06 2.18
C ARG A 240 -10.13 39.50 1.73
N GLU A 241 -11.24 39.75 1.04
CA GLU A 241 -11.63 41.09 0.60
C GLU A 241 -11.91 42.04 1.78
N GLN A 242 -12.59 41.55 2.83
CA GLN A 242 -12.80 42.33 4.05
C GLN A 242 -11.49 42.68 4.78
N ILE A 243 -10.53 41.75 4.84
CA ILE A 243 -9.21 42.00 5.42
C ILE A 243 -8.46 43.06 4.61
N SER A 244 -8.49 42.98 3.28
CA SER A 244 -7.89 43.98 2.41
C SER A 244 -8.53 45.36 2.61
N ALA A 245 -9.86 45.46 2.64
CA ALA A 245 -10.57 46.71 2.87
C ALA A 245 -10.28 47.30 4.28
N SER A 246 -10.21 46.45 5.30
CA SER A 246 -9.85 46.86 6.66
C SER A 246 -8.41 47.37 6.75
N SER A 247 -7.48 46.73 6.03
CA SER A 247 -6.08 47.18 5.94
C SER A 247 -5.97 48.57 5.33
N VAL A 248 -6.75 48.87 4.27
CA VAL A 248 -6.78 50.20 3.65
C VAL A 248 -7.29 51.25 4.64
N LYS A 249 -8.43 51.00 5.29
CA LYS A 249 -8.99 51.92 6.32
C LYS A 249 -8.03 52.16 7.48
N LYS A 250 -7.29 51.13 7.90
CA LYS A 250 -6.28 51.26 8.96
C LYS A 250 -5.14 52.20 8.53
N GLU A 251 -4.72 52.14 7.28
CA GLU A 251 -3.67 53.03 6.76
C GLU A 251 -4.18 54.48 6.60
N GLU A 252 -5.41 54.66 6.13
CA GLU A 252 -6.06 55.99 6.06
C GLU A 252 -6.17 56.63 7.46
N LEU A 253 -6.60 55.88 8.46
CA LEU A 253 -6.65 56.34 9.86
C LEU A 253 -5.26 56.68 10.40
N ARG A 254 -4.24 55.89 10.03
CA ARG A 254 -2.85 56.14 10.43
C ARG A 254 -2.34 57.47 9.85
N GLN A 255 -2.63 57.75 8.59
CA GLN A 255 -2.27 59.02 7.94
C GLN A 255 -3.01 60.21 8.57
N SER A 256 -4.32 60.07 8.83
CA SER A 256 -5.11 61.09 9.54
C SER A 256 -4.54 61.40 10.93
N HIS A 257 -4.19 60.37 11.70
CA HIS A 257 -3.57 60.55 13.00
C HIS A 257 -2.20 61.24 12.92
N ALA A 258 -1.39 60.93 11.91
CA ALA A 258 -0.13 61.61 11.67
C ALA A 258 -0.32 63.11 11.37
N ASN A 259 -1.30 63.45 10.54
CA ASN A 259 -1.64 64.84 10.21
C ASN A 259 -2.12 65.62 11.44
N ILE A 260 -3.04 65.05 12.23
CA ILE A 260 -3.54 65.66 13.46
C ILE A 260 -2.39 65.85 14.46
N SER A 261 -1.43 64.92 14.53
CA SER A 261 -0.25 65.08 15.37
C SER A 261 0.61 66.26 14.93
N ALA A 262 0.85 66.41 13.64
CA ALA A 262 1.61 67.54 13.10
C ALA A 262 0.91 68.89 13.38
N GLU A 263 -0.42 68.96 13.24
CA GLU A 263 -1.20 70.15 13.59
C GLU A 263 -1.12 70.48 15.09
N ARG A 264 -1.23 69.47 15.95
CA ARG A 264 -1.05 69.64 17.40
C ARG A 264 0.33 70.21 17.73
N ASP A 265 1.39 69.67 17.12
CA ASP A 265 2.75 70.11 17.39
C ASP A 265 2.99 71.55 16.88
N LEU A 266 2.39 71.91 15.73
CA LEU A 266 2.39 73.28 15.21
C LEU A 266 1.65 74.24 16.15
N LEU A 267 0.47 73.87 16.64
CA LEU A 267 -0.29 74.69 17.59
C LEU A 267 0.49 74.84 18.91
N TRP A 268 1.10 73.76 19.40
CA TRP A 268 1.93 73.77 20.60
C TRP A 268 3.10 74.75 20.46
N SER A 269 3.72 74.84 19.28
CA SER A 269 4.80 75.81 19.01
C SER A 269 4.35 77.28 19.03
N LYS A 270 3.07 77.56 18.79
CA LYS A 270 2.50 78.93 18.79
C LYS A 270 2.06 79.40 20.18
N VAL A 271 1.83 78.48 21.12
CA VAL A 271 1.40 78.80 22.50
C VAL A 271 2.37 79.74 23.23
N PRO A 272 3.71 79.53 23.22
CA PRO A 272 4.65 80.43 23.88
C PRO A 272 4.60 81.86 23.34
N THR A 273 4.49 82.03 22.02
CA THR A 273 4.43 83.35 21.37
C THR A 273 3.18 84.12 21.77
N LEU A 274 2.02 83.47 21.74
CA LEU A 274 0.75 84.08 22.17
C LEU A 274 0.74 84.39 23.67
N THR A 275 1.43 83.57 24.48
CA THR A 275 1.58 83.81 25.92
C THR A 275 2.43 85.06 26.18
N ALA A 276 3.52 85.24 25.42
CA ALA A 276 4.36 86.43 25.50
C ALA A 276 3.63 87.71 25.03
N GLU A 277 2.89 87.66 23.93
CA GLU A 277 2.06 88.79 23.47
C GLU A 277 1.02 89.21 24.53
N LYS A 278 0.39 88.23 25.19
CA LYS A 278 -0.58 88.48 26.26
C LYS A 278 0.06 89.17 27.48
N GLU A 279 1.26 88.76 27.90
CA GLU A 279 1.98 89.40 29.00
C GLU A 279 2.33 90.86 28.68
N GLU A 280 2.76 91.16 27.44
CA GLU A 280 3.05 92.53 27.02
C GLU A 280 1.79 93.41 27.00
N LEU A 281 0.66 92.92 26.49
CA LEU A 281 -0.61 93.64 26.55
C LEU A 281 -1.06 93.91 28.00
N GLN A 282 -0.80 92.98 28.92
CA GLN A 282 -1.14 93.12 30.33
C GLN A 282 -0.27 94.17 31.04
N LYS A 283 1.02 94.30 30.66
CA LYS A 283 1.90 95.39 31.13
C LYS A 283 1.46 96.76 30.62
N VAL A 284 0.93 96.84 29.40
CA VAL A 284 0.40 98.09 28.82
C VAL A 284 -0.89 98.50 29.53
N ALA A 285 -1.78 97.55 29.85
CA ALA A 285 -3.01 97.82 30.60
C ALA A 285 -2.73 98.30 32.03
N ALA A 286 -1.64 97.85 32.66
CA ALA A 286 -1.26 98.25 34.02
C ALA A 286 -0.66 99.69 34.13
N LYS A 287 -0.40 100.38 33.01
CA LYS A 287 0.25 101.71 32.99
C LYS A 287 -0.70 102.91 32.90
N LYS A 288 -2.01 102.75 33.08
CA LYS A 288 -2.97 103.88 33.07
C LYS A 288 -3.14 104.45 34.50
N PRO A 289 -2.72 105.70 34.80
CA PRO A 289 -2.80 106.26 36.15
C PRO A 289 -4.16 106.93 36.41
N ALA A 290 -4.66 106.79 37.64
CA ALA A 290 -5.67 107.67 38.22
C ALA A 290 -5.19 108.12 39.61
N SER A 291 -4.56 109.29 39.65
CA SER A 291 -4.17 110.05 40.85
C SER A 291 -5.32 111.00 41.25
N THR A 292 -5.86 110.93 42.48
CA THR A 292 -5.43 111.63 43.75
C THR A 292 -6.26 112.93 43.97
N GLU A 293 -7.25 112.93 44.89
CA GLU A 293 -7.34 113.66 46.21
C GLU A 293 -7.40 115.21 46.11
N ARG A 294 -8.02 116.06 46.95
CA ARG A 294 -8.75 116.03 48.25
C ARG A 294 -9.35 117.45 48.51
N ASP A 295 -10.40 117.51 49.35
CA ASP A 295 -10.81 118.51 50.38
C ASP A 295 -10.93 120.04 50.14
N GLY A 296 -12.00 120.64 50.71
CA GLY A 296 -12.00 122.06 51.14
C GLY A 296 -13.34 122.82 51.14
N HIS A 297 -13.81 123.22 52.31
CA HIS A 297 -15.12 123.78 52.70
C HIS A 297 -15.36 125.29 52.36
N GLY A 298 -16.63 125.73 52.21
CA GLY A 298 -17.07 127.09 52.59
C GLY A 298 -17.80 127.99 51.57
N THR A 299 -19.14 128.01 51.70
CA THR A 299 -20.12 129.12 51.49
C THR A 299 -20.41 129.79 50.14
N ASN A 300 -21.73 130.01 49.97
CA ASN A 300 -22.47 130.96 49.16
C ASN A 300 -23.24 130.44 47.94
N ASP A 301 -24.55 130.72 48.05
CA ASP A 301 -25.70 130.22 47.34
C ASP A 301 -25.80 130.65 45.88
N ALA A 302 -26.63 129.88 45.17
CA ALA A 302 -27.39 130.20 43.95
C ALA A 302 -26.91 129.68 42.58
N ASN A 303 -25.72 129.11 42.40
CA ASN A 303 -25.32 128.54 41.08
C ASN A 303 -25.01 127.02 41.08
N LYS A 304 -25.36 126.31 42.16
CA LYS A 304 -25.00 124.90 42.38
C LYS A 304 -26.05 123.89 41.88
N LYS A 305 -27.24 124.32 41.45
CA LYS A 305 -28.37 123.41 41.13
C LYS A 305 -28.36 122.83 39.70
N SER A 306 -27.69 123.43 38.70
CA SER A 306 -27.68 122.86 37.33
C SER A 306 -26.52 121.89 37.08
N SER A 307 -25.34 122.12 37.65
CA SER A 307 -24.19 121.22 37.48
C SER A 307 -24.32 119.90 38.27
N THR A 308 -24.98 119.91 39.43
CA THR A 308 -25.22 118.67 40.21
C THR A 308 -26.29 117.77 39.60
N VAL A 309 -27.25 118.33 38.88
CA VAL A 309 -28.35 117.55 38.24
C VAL A 309 -27.86 116.84 36.99
N ILE A 310 -27.02 117.49 36.16
CA ILE A 310 -26.44 116.85 34.97
C ILE A 310 -25.46 115.73 35.36
N LYS A 311 -24.66 115.94 36.42
CA LYS A 311 -23.75 114.90 36.94
C LYS A 311 -24.51 113.70 37.52
N ALA A 312 -25.63 113.94 38.21
CA ALA A 312 -26.47 112.87 38.74
C ALA A 312 -27.15 112.03 37.63
N GLU A 313 -27.61 112.66 36.55
CA GLU A 313 -28.18 111.93 35.40
C GLU A 313 -27.12 111.12 34.61
N GLU A 314 -25.89 111.63 34.52
CA GLU A 314 -24.76 110.89 33.92
C GLU A 314 -24.33 109.70 34.80
N ASP A 315 -24.26 109.91 36.12
CA ASP A 315 -23.95 108.85 37.09
C ASP A 315 -25.04 107.75 37.08
N ASP A 316 -26.32 108.11 36.96
CA ASP A 316 -27.43 107.15 36.82
C ASP A 316 -27.31 106.31 35.54
N LYS A 317 -26.97 106.91 34.39
CA LYS A 317 -26.75 106.16 33.13
C LYS A 317 -25.56 105.20 33.22
N ILE A 318 -24.51 105.59 33.92
CA ILE A 318 -23.34 104.75 34.18
C ILE A 318 -23.74 103.57 35.07
N ILE A 319 -24.47 103.83 36.17
CA ILE A 319 -24.97 102.78 37.07
C ILE A 319 -25.85 101.79 36.30
N ASP A 320 -26.75 102.27 35.45
CA ASP A 320 -27.67 101.43 34.69
C ASP A 320 -26.93 100.54 33.66
N THR A 321 -25.86 101.08 33.08
CA THR A 321 -24.97 100.34 32.17
C THR A 321 -24.15 99.29 32.90
N LEU A 322 -23.57 99.63 34.04
CA LEU A 322 -22.87 98.68 34.90
C LEU A 322 -23.80 97.58 35.42
N GLN A 323 -25.06 97.89 35.71
CA GLN A 323 -26.06 96.87 36.11
C GLN A 323 -26.45 95.94 34.95
N ARG A 324 -26.50 96.44 33.71
CA ARG A 324 -26.71 95.59 32.52
C ARG A 324 -25.50 94.69 32.28
N GLU A 325 -24.30 95.21 32.33
CA GLU A 325 -23.06 94.42 32.18
C GLU A 325 -22.93 93.37 33.30
N LEU A 326 -23.28 93.71 34.54
CA LEU A 326 -23.31 92.76 35.66
C LEU A 326 -24.33 91.63 35.43
N ARG A 327 -25.47 91.92 34.80
CA ARG A 327 -26.46 90.88 34.44
C ARG A 327 -25.95 89.97 33.33
N VAL A 328 -25.33 90.53 32.30
CA VAL A 328 -24.76 89.76 31.18
C VAL A 328 -23.63 88.86 31.68
N THR A 329 -22.69 89.39 32.45
CA THR A 329 -21.59 88.60 33.04
C THR A 329 -22.09 87.51 33.99
N ARG A 330 -23.15 87.76 34.79
CA ARG A 330 -23.80 86.72 35.61
C ARG A 330 -24.45 85.62 34.76
N SER A 331 -25.07 85.97 33.63
CA SER A 331 -25.64 85.01 32.67
C SER A 331 -24.55 84.17 32.00
N GLU A 332 -23.49 84.80 31.50
CA GLU A 332 -22.36 84.14 30.83
C GLU A 332 -21.61 83.21 31.79
N THR A 333 -21.36 83.64 33.02
CA THR A 333 -20.78 82.79 34.07
C THR A 333 -21.70 81.62 34.45
N GLY A 334 -23.03 81.81 34.40
CA GLY A 334 -24.02 80.74 34.52
C GLY A 334 -23.89 79.69 33.41
N LEU A 335 -23.84 80.13 32.15
CA LEU A 335 -23.69 79.25 30.98
C LEU A 335 -22.35 78.50 30.97
N LEU A 336 -21.25 79.17 31.34
CA LEU A 336 -19.93 78.53 31.45
C LEU A 336 -19.91 77.45 32.53
N ARG A 337 -20.53 77.70 33.69
CA ARG A 337 -20.67 76.67 34.75
C ARG A 337 -21.50 75.48 34.28
N ALA A 338 -22.58 75.71 33.55
CA ALA A 338 -23.41 74.64 32.99
C ALA A 338 -22.63 73.80 31.95
N ARG A 339 -21.88 74.45 31.05
CA ARG A 339 -21.01 73.77 30.07
C ARG A 339 -19.90 72.98 30.76
N TRP A 340 -19.25 73.57 31.77
CA TRP A 340 -18.22 72.90 32.57
C TRP A 340 -18.78 71.67 33.30
N ALA A 341 -19.98 71.77 33.89
CA ALA A 341 -20.64 70.62 34.52
C ALA A 341 -20.92 69.50 33.52
N LYS A 342 -21.42 69.83 32.32
CA LYS A 342 -21.67 68.85 31.24
C LYS A 342 -20.38 68.22 30.72
N GLU A 343 -19.29 68.98 30.63
CA GLU A 343 -18.01 68.45 30.17
C GLU A 343 -17.33 67.60 31.25
N LYS A 344 -17.48 67.98 32.52
CA LYS A 344 -17.03 67.19 33.67
C LYS A 344 -17.71 65.82 33.72
N THR A 345 -19.02 65.74 33.45
CA THR A 345 -19.73 64.45 33.42
C THR A 345 -19.28 63.58 32.25
N LYS A 346 -19.13 64.15 31.05
CA LYS A 346 -18.56 63.42 29.90
C LYS A 346 -17.16 62.90 30.16
N SER A 347 -16.28 63.74 30.72
CA SER A 347 -14.91 63.35 31.08
C SER A 347 -14.90 62.20 32.10
N SER A 348 -15.82 62.23 33.08
CA SER A 348 -16.00 61.13 34.03
C SER A 348 -16.46 59.83 33.34
N ILE A 349 -17.41 59.91 32.40
CA ILE A 349 -17.92 58.75 31.66
C ILE A 349 -16.81 58.14 30.80
N LEU A 350 -16.08 58.96 30.05
CA LEU A 350 -14.95 58.50 29.22
C LEU A 350 -13.84 57.87 30.07
N THR A 351 -13.62 58.36 31.29
CA THR A 351 -12.65 57.75 32.21
C THR A 351 -13.10 56.36 32.64
N GLN A 352 -14.38 56.22 32.99
CA GLN A 352 -14.97 54.93 33.35
C GLN A 352 -14.92 53.92 32.19
N GLU A 353 -15.31 54.34 30.98
CA GLU A 353 -15.24 53.51 29.77
C GLU A 353 -13.82 53.05 29.47
N ASN A 354 -12.82 53.94 29.63
CA ASN A 354 -11.42 53.56 29.48
C ASN A 354 -10.98 52.51 30.49
N ASP A 355 -11.41 52.62 31.75
CA ASP A 355 -11.05 51.66 32.78
C ASP A 355 -11.74 50.31 32.58
N ASP A 356 -12.97 50.29 32.09
CA ASP A 356 -13.66 49.05 31.76
C ASP A 356 -13.07 48.37 30.50
N LEU A 357 -12.69 49.14 29.48
CA LEU A 357 -11.95 48.61 28.32
C LEU A 357 -10.58 48.04 28.72
N LYS A 358 -9.86 48.65 29.66
CA LYS A 358 -8.61 48.10 30.20
C LYS A 358 -8.83 46.74 30.86
N LYS A 359 -9.90 46.58 31.66
CA LYS A 359 -10.23 45.30 32.30
C LYS A 359 -10.57 44.22 31.26
N SER A 360 -11.38 44.55 30.25
CA SER A 360 -11.71 43.63 29.17
C SER A 360 -10.47 43.20 28.38
N LEU A 361 -9.57 44.15 28.06
CA LEU A 361 -8.32 43.85 27.37
C LEU A 361 -7.41 42.93 28.19
N GLU A 362 -7.35 43.13 29.51
CA GLU A 362 -6.55 42.28 30.41
C GLU A 362 -7.13 40.86 30.51
N LEU A 363 -8.46 40.72 30.57
CA LEU A 363 -9.12 39.43 30.58
C LEU A 363 -8.87 38.66 29.26
N GLU A 364 -8.92 39.37 28.13
CA GLU A 364 -8.62 38.81 26.81
C GLU A 364 -7.14 38.44 26.65
N ARG A 365 -6.22 39.20 27.25
CA ARG A 365 -4.80 38.82 27.28
C ARG A 365 -4.59 37.53 28.08
N ARG A 366 -5.26 37.39 29.22
CA ARG A 366 -5.19 36.18 30.05
C ARG A 366 -5.78 34.95 29.36
N SER A 367 -6.93 35.09 28.71
CA SER A 367 -7.55 33.99 27.94
C SER A 367 -6.64 33.53 26.80
N ARG A 368 -6.05 34.48 26.04
CA ARG A 368 -5.10 34.16 24.97
C ARG A 368 -3.86 33.44 25.47
N VAL A 369 -3.27 33.87 26.60
CA VAL A 369 -2.10 33.16 27.19
C VAL A 369 -2.47 31.73 27.55
N SER A 370 -3.61 31.52 28.23
CA SER A 370 -4.08 30.18 28.61
C SER A 370 -4.32 29.27 27.40
N ILE A 371 -4.97 29.77 26.34
CA ILE A 371 -5.18 29.01 25.09
C ILE A 371 -3.83 28.65 24.43
N THR A 372 -2.85 29.57 24.43
CA THR A 372 -1.52 29.29 23.86
C THR A 372 -0.67 28.35 24.70
N GLU A 373 -0.92 28.24 26.01
CA GLU A 373 -0.28 27.25 26.88
C GLU A 373 -0.85 25.86 26.62
N PHE A 374 -2.18 25.73 26.58
CA PHE A 374 -2.85 24.47 26.27
C PHE A 374 -2.44 23.92 24.90
N ALA A 375 -2.47 24.77 23.86
CA ALA A 375 -2.02 24.37 22.53
C ALA A 375 -0.54 23.96 22.48
N ARG A 376 0.33 24.59 23.29
CA ARG A 376 1.74 24.19 23.40
C ARG A 376 1.90 22.83 24.08
N ASP A 377 1.12 22.56 25.10
CA ASP A 377 1.18 21.29 25.83
C ASP A 377 0.64 20.13 24.99
N ASP A 378 -0.43 20.34 24.22
CA ASP A 378 -0.93 19.35 23.25
C ASP A 378 0.11 19.03 22.18
N VAL A 379 0.75 20.05 21.60
CA VAL A 379 1.85 19.86 20.63
C VAL A 379 3.04 19.14 21.26
N ARG A 380 3.38 19.45 22.51
CA ARG A 380 4.46 18.77 23.24
C ARG A 380 4.14 17.29 23.47
N ASN A 381 2.90 16.97 23.82
CA ASN A 381 2.46 15.60 24.05
C ASN A 381 2.42 14.80 22.74
N ALA A 382 1.85 15.38 21.67
CA ALA A 382 1.88 14.76 20.34
C ALA A 382 3.31 14.50 19.86
N LEU A 383 4.25 15.43 20.09
CA LEU A 383 5.65 15.24 19.74
C LEU A 383 6.29 14.08 20.53
N LYS A 384 5.97 13.93 21.82
CA LYS A 384 6.45 12.80 22.63
C LYS A 384 5.89 11.46 22.14
N ASP A 385 4.63 11.43 21.74
CA ASP A 385 4.00 10.22 21.21
C ASP A 385 4.61 9.81 19.87
N GLU A 386 4.84 10.77 18.97
CA GLU A 386 5.56 10.55 17.70
C GLU A 386 7.01 10.11 17.95
N GLN A 387 7.69 10.69 18.94
CA GLN A 387 9.04 10.27 19.32
C GLN A 387 9.05 8.83 19.86
N LYS A 388 8.03 8.43 20.62
CA LYS A 388 7.88 7.05 21.08
C LYS A 388 7.66 6.09 19.90
N VAL A 389 6.78 6.44 18.96
CA VAL A 389 6.52 5.63 17.76
C VAL A 389 7.79 5.48 16.91
N THR A 390 8.53 6.57 16.68
CA THR A 390 9.79 6.51 15.91
C THR A 390 10.85 5.65 16.59
N THR A 391 10.95 5.67 17.93
CA THR A 391 11.84 4.75 18.65
C THR A 391 11.43 3.29 18.51
N ASP A 392 10.13 2.97 18.60
CA ASP A 392 9.61 1.60 18.40
C ASP A 392 9.79 1.10 16.95
N LEU A 393 9.60 1.97 15.97
CA LEU A 393 9.89 1.63 14.58
C LEU A 393 11.39 1.39 14.35
N THR A 394 12.26 2.18 15.00
CA THR A 394 13.71 2.00 14.92
C THR A 394 14.16 0.69 15.56
N THR A 395 13.59 0.30 16.71
CA THR A 395 13.88 -1.00 17.34
C THR A 395 13.38 -2.16 16.49
N LYS A 396 12.18 -2.06 15.90
CA LYS A 396 11.67 -3.07 14.96
C LYS A 396 12.52 -3.19 13.70
N LEU A 397 12.99 -2.06 13.15
CA LEU A 397 13.86 -2.06 11.99
C LEU A 397 15.21 -2.73 12.27
N THR A 398 15.80 -2.48 13.45
CA THR A 398 17.06 -3.13 13.84
C THR A 398 16.88 -4.63 14.07
N GLN A 399 15.79 -5.05 14.70
CA GLN A 399 15.42 -6.46 14.86
C GLN A 399 15.22 -7.16 13.51
N ALA A 400 14.46 -6.56 12.59
CA ALA A 400 14.24 -7.09 11.26
C ALA A 400 15.55 -7.21 10.45
N SER A 401 16.44 -6.22 10.58
CA SER A 401 17.76 -6.22 9.93
C SER A 401 18.66 -7.33 10.47
N GLN A 402 18.65 -7.56 11.79
CA GLN A 402 19.37 -8.67 12.41
C GLN A 402 18.81 -10.03 11.97
N ALA A 403 17.49 -10.20 11.93
CA ALA A 403 16.86 -11.42 11.44
C ALA A 403 17.24 -11.71 9.98
N LEU A 404 17.21 -10.70 9.11
CA LEU A 404 17.63 -10.84 7.71
C LEU A 404 19.10 -11.27 7.61
N GLU A 405 19.99 -10.73 8.44
CA GLU A 405 21.39 -11.12 8.46
C GLU A 405 21.59 -12.57 8.94
N THR A 406 20.78 -13.04 9.90
CA THR A 406 20.83 -14.46 10.31
C THR A 406 20.37 -15.40 9.20
N GLU A 407 19.34 -15.03 8.43
CA GLU A 407 18.88 -15.80 7.28
C GLU A 407 19.89 -15.77 6.12
N ARG A 408 20.56 -14.64 5.89
CA ARG A 408 21.69 -14.57 4.94
C ARG A 408 22.83 -15.51 5.30
N LYS A 409 23.18 -15.61 6.59
CA LYS A 409 24.18 -16.56 7.07
C LYS A 409 23.73 -18.01 6.87
N ARG A 410 22.47 -18.34 7.19
CA ARG A 410 21.90 -19.67 6.97
C ARG A 410 21.91 -20.07 5.49
N THR A 411 21.47 -19.17 4.62
CA THR A 411 21.46 -19.40 3.16
C THR A 411 22.88 -19.56 2.61
N ALA A 412 23.86 -18.80 3.09
CA ALA A 412 25.27 -18.99 2.72
C ALA A 412 25.78 -20.40 3.09
N THR A 413 25.47 -20.89 4.30
CA THR A 413 25.82 -22.25 4.72
C THR A 413 25.15 -23.31 3.85
N LEU A 414 23.86 -23.17 3.56
CA LEU A 414 23.13 -24.09 2.69
C LEU A 414 23.70 -24.11 1.27
N VAL A 415 24.07 -22.95 0.72
CA VAL A 415 24.74 -22.87 -0.59
C VAL A 415 26.07 -23.62 -0.55
N GLN A 416 26.86 -23.47 0.50
CA GLN A 416 28.12 -24.19 0.67
C GLN A 416 27.88 -25.72 0.70
N GLU A 417 26.90 -26.19 1.47
CA GLU A 417 26.51 -27.61 1.52
C GLU A 417 26.07 -28.14 0.15
N VAL A 418 25.20 -27.41 -0.55
CA VAL A 418 24.74 -27.77 -1.90
C VAL A 418 25.91 -27.83 -2.88
N THR A 419 26.86 -26.89 -2.82
CA THR A 419 28.06 -26.95 -3.67
C THR A 419 28.93 -28.17 -3.38
N GLN A 420 29.03 -28.57 -2.10
CA GLN A 420 29.76 -29.77 -1.71
C GLN A 420 29.07 -31.03 -2.22
N ILE A 421 27.76 -31.14 -2.05
CA ILE A 421 26.96 -32.27 -2.56
C ILE A 421 27.09 -32.37 -4.08
N LYS A 422 27.00 -31.23 -4.79
CA LYS A 422 27.18 -31.19 -6.25
C LYS A 422 28.56 -31.70 -6.68
N ARG A 423 29.63 -31.31 -5.98
CA ARG A 423 30.99 -31.81 -6.24
C ARG A 423 31.09 -33.31 -6.00
N ASN A 424 30.52 -33.82 -4.91
CA ASN A 424 30.52 -35.25 -4.61
C ASN A 424 29.75 -36.06 -5.67
N LEU A 425 28.59 -35.58 -6.11
CA LEU A 425 27.81 -36.21 -7.18
C LEU A 425 28.56 -36.22 -8.52
N GLU A 426 29.30 -35.17 -8.83
CA GLU A 426 30.10 -35.12 -10.06
C GLU A 426 31.27 -36.11 -10.01
N LEU A 427 31.94 -36.25 -8.86
CA LEU A 427 32.97 -37.28 -8.65
C LEU A 427 32.40 -38.69 -8.82
N GLU A 428 31.20 -38.95 -8.30
CA GLU A 428 30.53 -40.25 -8.46
C GLU A 428 30.11 -40.51 -9.92
N ARG A 429 29.67 -39.49 -10.64
CA ARG A 429 29.40 -39.57 -12.09
C ARG A 429 30.67 -39.87 -12.88
N GLN A 430 31.79 -39.22 -12.55
CA GLN A 430 33.08 -39.48 -13.17
C GLN A 430 33.56 -40.91 -12.90
N ARG A 431 33.38 -41.41 -11.67
CA ARG A 431 33.67 -42.81 -11.32
C ARG A 431 32.84 -43.79 -12.14
N ASN A 432 31.54 -43.52 -12.31
CA ASN A 432 30.64 -44.37 -13.09
C ASN A 432 30.87 -44.28 -14.60
N THR A 433 31.29 -43.13 -15.12
CA THR A 433 31.65 -42.96 -16.55
C THR A 433 33.05 -43.50 -16.87
N GLY A 434 33.95 -43.53 -15.89
CA GLY A 434 35.29 -44.13 -15.98
C GLY A 434 35.32 -45.66 -15.99
N MET A 435 34.21 -46.35 -15.69
CA MET A 435 34.13 -47.80 -15.91
C MET A 435 34.21 -48.12 -17.40
N SER A 436 35.29 -48.79 -17.78
CA SER A 436 35.49 -49.30 -19.14
C SER A 436 34.34 -50.22 -19.55
N LEU A 437 34.06 -50.30 -20.86
CA LEU A 437 33.05 -51.24 -21.38
C LEU A 437 33.32 -52.68 -20.93
N GLY A 438 34.60 -53.05 -20.78
CA GLY A 438 35.03 -54.35 -20.28
C GLY A 438 34.66 -54.59 -18.80
N GLU A 439 34.79 -53.58 -17.93
CA GLU A 439 34.38 -53.70 -16.53
C GLU A 439 32.86 -53.81 -16.39
N ARG A 440 32.12 -53.04 -17.20
CA ARG A 440 30.66 -53.15 -17.27
C ARG A 440 30.19 -54.49 -17.81
N ALA A 441 30.91 -55.08 -18.77
CA ALA A 441 30.62 -56.42 -19.29
C ALA A 441 30.86 -57.49 -18.21
N ARG A 442 32.02 -57.46 -17.53
CA ARG A 442 32.34 -58.39 -16.42
C ARG A 442 31.33 -58.32 -15.28
N MET A 443 30.90 -57.11 -14.93
CA MET A 443 29.89 -56.91 -13.89
C MET A 443 28.53 -57.48 -14.31
N ARG A 444 28.15 -57.31 -15.59
CA ARG A 444 26.91 -57.88 -16.13
C ARG A 444 26.94 -59.41 -16.16
N GLU A 445 28.06 -60.00 -16.59
CA GLU A 445 28.28 -61.45 -16.55
C GLU A 445 28.18 -62.01 -15.13
N THR A 446 28.73 -61.29 -14.14
CA THR A 446 28.64 -61.70 -12.73
C THR A 446 27.20 -61.64 -12.22
N ILE A 447 26.46 -60.58 -12.57
CA ILE A 447 25.04 -60.43 -12.22
C ILE A 447 24.20 -61.54 -12.88
N ASP A 448 24.47 -61.88 -14.13
CA ASP A 448 23.72 -62.90 -14.85
C ASP A 448 24.04 -64.31 -14.32
N ALA A 449 25.30 -64.57 -13.93
CA ALA A 449 25.68 -65.80 -13.22
C ALA A 449 24.96 -65.92 -11.87
N GLN A 450 24.94 -64.86 -11.07
CA GLN A 450 24.23 -64.84 -9.78
C GLN A 450 22.73 -65.02 -9.94
N LYS A 451 22.12 -64.42 -10.97
CA LYS A 451 20.69 -64.63 -11.28
C LYS A 451 20.40 -66.07 -11.65
N SER A 452 21.27 -66.71 -12.45
CA SER A 452 21.13 -68.12 -12.82
C SER A 452 21.22 -69.02 -11.58
N GLU A 453 22.16 -68.74 -10.68
CA GLU A 453 22.32 -69.49 -9.42
C GLU A 453 21.10 -69.33 -8.51
N ILE A 454 20.59 -68.10 -8.34
CA ILE A 454 19.35 -67.84 -7.58
C ILE A 454 18.17 -68.59 -8.19
N SER A 455 18.05 -68.61 -9.52
CA SER A 455 16.97 -69.34 -10.19
C SER A 455 17.05 -70.84 -9.94
N ALA A 456 18.25 -71.43 -9.94
CA ALA A 456 18.44 -72.84 -9.64
C ALA A 456 18.06 -73.18 -8.18
N LEU A 457 18.47 -72.33 -7.22
CA LEU A 457 18.12 -72.49 -5.81
C LEU A 457 16.60 -72.36 -5.57
N VAL A 458 15.92 -71.45 -6.26
CA VAL A 458 14.46 -71.31 -6.18
C VAL A 458 13.77 -72.58 -6.70
N ASN A 459 14.20 -73.10 -7.84
CA ASN A 459 13.64 -74.34 -8.40
C ASN A 459 13.87 -75.54 -7.48
N GLY A 460 15.08 -75.68 -6.91
CA GLY A 460 15.39 -76.71 -5.93
C GLY A 460 14.54 -76.60 -4.66
N ARG A 461 14.27 -75.38 -4.17
CA ARG A 461 13.38 -75.16 -3.02
C ARG A 461 11.95 -75.62 -3.31
N GLU A 462 11.42 -75.34 -4.50
CA GLU A 462 10.07 -75.78 -4.87
C GLU A 462 9.98 -77.31 -5.06
N GLU A 463 11.04 -77.96 -5.52
CA GLU A 463 11.15 -79.43 -5.56
C GLU A 463 11.09 -80.02 -4.15
N MET A 464 11.97 -79.57 -3.26
CA MET A 464 12.00 -80.02 -1.87
C MET A 464 10.66 -79.81 -1.16
N LYS A 465 9.97 -78.70 -1.46
CA LYS A 465 8.64 -78.42 -0.92
C LYS A 465 7.58 -79.41 -1.42
N ARG A 466 7.68 -79.85 -2.68
CA ARG A 466 6.78 -80.88 -3.24
C ARG A 466 7.04 -82.24 -2.61
N GLU A 467 8.31 -82.65 -2.50
CA GLU A 467 8.69 -83.91 -1.82
C GLU A 467 8.22 -83.93 -0.37
N LEU A 468 8.44 -82.84 0.37
CA LEU A 468 8.02 -82.72 1.77
C LEU A 468 6.50 -82.78 1.93
N LYS A 469 5.72 -82.27 0.97
CA LYS A 469 4.26 -82.41 0.96
C LYS A 469 3.86 -83.87 0.76
N MET A 470 4.48 -84.57 -0.18
CA MET A 470 4.21 -86.00 -0.44
C MET A 470 4.55 -86.86 0.79
N ALA A 471 5.72 -86.67 1.39
CA ALA A 471 6.12 -87.37 2.60
C ALA A 471 5.17 -87.11 3.78
N ARG A 472 4.69 -85.86 3.95
CA ARG A 472 3.66 -85.53 4.96
C ARG A 472 2.35 -86.27 4.70
N THR A 473 1.89 -86.33 3.45
CA THR A 473 0.65 -87.04 3.11
C THR A 473 0.78 -88.55 3.35
N GLU A 474 1.91 -89.14 2.99
CA GLU A 474 2.17 -90.56 3.23
C GLU A 474 2.20 -90.86 4.73
N LYS A 475 2.88 -90.03 5.52
CA LYS A 475 2.92 -90.18 6.98
C LYS A 475 1.54 -90.01 7.62
N LYS A 476 0.72 -89.08 7.11
CA LYS A 476 -0.66 -88.91 7.56
C LYS A 476 -1.49 -90.17 7.29
N ASN A 477 -1.43 -90.69 6.07
CA ASN A 477 -2.14 -91.92 5.69
C ASN A 477 -1.70 -93.11 6.56
N GLU A 478 -0.41 -93.21 6.87
CA GLU A 478 0.13 -94.24 7.75
C GLU A 478 -0.40 -94.12 9.19
N VAL A 479 -0.45 -92.90 9.74
CA VAL A 479 -1.04 -92.64 11.06
C VAL A 479 -2.53 -92.97 11.08
N GLU A 480 -3.26 -92.61 10.03
CA GLU A 480 -4.71 -92.87 9.90
C GLU A 480 -5.01 -94.37 9.83
N ARG A 481 -4.23 -95.15 9.06
CA ARG A 481 -4.34 -96.62 9.03
C ARG A 481 -4.08 -97.24 10.40
N LYS A 482 -3.03 -96.80 11.09
CA LYS A 482 -2.72 -97.28 12.45
C LYS A 482 -3.84 -96.95 13.43
N TRP A 483 -4.35 -95.73 13.39
CA TRP A 483 -5.47 -95.29 14.22
C TRP A 483 -6.73 -96.11 13.96
N GLU A 484 -7.06 -96.39 12.70
CA GLU A 484 -8.21 -97.22 12.33
C GLU A 484 -8.09 -98.64 12.89
N ILE A 485 -6.92 -99.27 12.77
CA ILE A 485 -6.66 -100.60 13.34
C ILE A 485 -6.77 -100.56 14.88
N THR A 486 -6.17 -99.56 15.54
CA THR A 486 -6.26 -99.41 16.99
C THR A 486 -7.71 -99.25 17.47
N ASN A 487 -8.53 -98.48 16.74
CA ASN A 487 -9.94 -98.33 17.08
C ASN A 487 -10.74 -99.63 16.91
N LYS A 488 -10.52 -100.37 15.81
CA LYS A 488 -11.15 -101.69 15.60
C LYS A 488 -10.79 -102.65 16.75
N MET A 489 -9.53 -102.64 17.17
CA MET A 489 -9.06 -103.48 18.29
C MET A 489 -9.66 -103.05 19.63
N ASN A 490 -9.72 -101.75 19.92
CA ASN A 490 -10.33 -101.24 21.15
C ASN A 490 -11.83 -101.56 21.21
N ALA A 491 -12.56 -101.46 20.09
CA ALA A 491 -13.98 -101.82 20.02
C ALA A 491 -14.23 -103.32 20.29
N LEU A 492 -13.35 -104.18 19.78
CA LEU A 492 -13.37 -105.61 20.12
C LEU A 492 -13.14 -105.85 21.61
N ILE A 493 -12.10 -105.24 22.18
CA ILE A 493 -11.76 -105.39 23.60
C ILE A 493 -12.95 -104.94 24.47
N GLN A 494 -13.58 -103.81 24.15
CA GLN A 494 -14.77 -103.35 24.85
C GLN A 494 -15.91 -104.37 24.74
N THR A 495 -16.16 -104.90 23.54
CA THR A 495 -17.18 -105.93 23.35
C THR A 495 -16.87 -107.17 24.20
N MET A 496 -15.62 -107.60 24.30
CA MET A 496 -15.26 -108.73 25.16
C MET A 496 -15.49 -108.45 26.64
N HIS A 497 -15.31 -107.21 27.10
CA HIS A 497 -15.62 -106.82 28.48
C HIS A 497 -17.12 -106.77 28.78
N ASP A 498 -17.97 -106.54 27.77
CA ASP A 498 -19.41 -106.40 27.96
C ASP A 498 -20.15 -107.75 28.07
N TRP A 499 -19.51 -108.87 27.71
CA TRP A 499 -20.14 -110.21 27.69
C TRP A 499 -19.23 -111.28 28.32
N ASP A 500 -19.61 -111.80 29.48
CA ASP A 500 -18.92 -112.94 30.13
C ASP A 500 -19.42 -114.31 29.63
N GLU A 501 -20.58 -114.35 28.98
CA GLU A 501 -21.21 -115.57 28.43
C GLU A 501 -21.95 -115.29 27.12
N CYS A 502 -22.20 -116.34 26.33
CA CYS A 502 -22.94 -116.19 25.08
C CYS A 502 -24.43 -115.90 25.34
N ARG A 503 -24.90 -114.70 24.97
CA ARG A 503 -26.33 -114.31 25.00
C ARG A 503 -27.34 -115.29 24.37
N HIS A 504 -26.91 -116.18 23.47
CA HIS A 504 -27.82 -117.10 22.77
C HIS A 504 -27.77 -118.52 23.32
N CYS A 505 -26.58 -119.07 23.58
CA CYS A 505 -26.43 -120.45 24.06
C CYS A 505 -25.94 -120.58 25.50
N GLY A 506 -25.64 -119.47 26.19
CA GLY A 506 -25.16 -119.44 27.58
C GLY A 506 -23.76 -120.02 27.81
N ALA A 507 -23.02 -120.34 26.75
CA ALA A 507 -21.68 -120.92 26.87
C ALA A 507 -20.67 -119.86 27.32
N ASP A 508 -19.75 -120.26 28.20
CA ASP A 508 -18.66 -119.44 28.72
C ASP A 508 -17.47 -119.41 27.74
N PHE A 509 -16.89 -118.22 27.60
CA PHE A 509 -15.54 -117.90 27.08
C PHE A 509 -14.98 -118.63 25.84
N GLY A 510 -15.82 -119.22 25.00
CA GLY A 510 -15.46 -119.70 23.67
C GLY A 510 -15.88 -118.71 22.59
N THR A 511 -14.98 -117.83 22.16
CA THR A 511 -15.22 -116.88 21.05
C THR A 511 -14.09 -116.84 20.03
N TYR A 512 -14.39 -116.47 18.79
CA TYR A 512 -13.42 -116.18 17.73
C TYR A 512 -13.76 -114.88 17.01
N VAL A 513 -12.77 -114.27 16.36
CA VAL A 513 -12.90 -112.97 15.68
C VAL A 513 -12.96 -113.18 14.18
N GLU A 514 -13.90 -112.51 13.52
CA GLU A 514 -13.97 -112.39 12.05
C GLU A 514 -13.66 -110.96 11.63
N ASP A 515 -12.86 -110.81 10.57
CA ASP A 515 -12.57 -109.51 9.95
C ASP A 515 -13.49 -109.29 8.74
N HIS A 516 -14.32 -108.24 8.80
CA HIS A 516 -15.20 -107.83 7.71
C HIS A 516 -14.68 -106.57 6.97
N GLY A 517 -13.41 -106.22 7.15
CA GLY A 517 -12.77 -105.07 6.53
C GLY A 517 -13.09 -103.77 7.26
N SER A 518 -14.37 -103.40 7.40
CA SER A 518 -14.79 -102.16 8.09
C SER A 518 -14.91 -102.31 9.61
N ALA A 519 -15.08 -103.53 10.12
CA ALA A 519 -15.19 -103.81 11.55
C ALA A 519 -14.71 -105.23 11.84
N LEU A 520 -14.21 -105.44 13.06
CA LEU A 520 -13.92 -106.77 13.59
C LEU A 520 -15.10 -107.24 14.43
N VAL A 521 -15.51 -108.49 14.24
CA VAL A 521 -16.75 -109.04 14.80
C VAL A 521 -16.44 -110.24 15.68
N LEU A 522 -16.94 -110.22 16.92
CA LEU A 522 -16.79 -111.33 17.86
C LEU A 522 -17.94 -112.34 17.69
N ARG A 523 -17.63 -113.64 17.58
CA ARG A 523 -18.62 -114.71 17.48
C ARG A 523 -18.41 -115.79 18.52
N CYS A 524 -19.50 -116.36 19.01
CA CYS A 524 -19.47 -117.56 19.84
C CYS A 524 -18.99 -118.77 19.02
N CYS A 525 -18.03 -119.53 19.54
CA CYS A 525 -17.50 -120.71 18.84
C CYS A 525 -18.49 -121.87 18.77
N TYR A 526 -19.47 -121.93 19.68
CA TYR A 526 -20.41 -123.04 19.79
C TYR A 526 -21.66 -122.85 18.93
N CYS A 527 -22.20 -121.62 18.86
CA CYS A 527 -23.44 -121.35 18.12
C CYS A 527 -23.29 -120.31 17.01
N THR A 528 -22.09 -119.78 16.79
CA THR A 528 -21.77 -118.74 15.78
C THR A 528 -22.50 -117.40 15.96
N THR A 529 -23.23 -117.25 17.08
CA THR A 529 -23.92 -116.01 17.43
C THR A 529 -22.93 -114.86 17.51
N ARG A 530 -23.31 -113.73 16.94
CA ARG A 530 -22.52 -112.50 16.96
C ARG A 530 -22.70 -111.73 18.27
N HIS A 531 -21.60 -111.26 18.82
CA HIS A 531 -21.53 -110.38 19.99
C HIS A 531 -21.01 -109.00 19.58
N GLY A 532 -21.58 -107.95 20.16
CA GLY A 532 -21.29 -106.54 19.84
C GLY A 532 -22.39 -105.81 19.05
N HIS A 533 -22.39 -104.48 19.16
CA HIS A 533 -23.32 -103.57 18.48
C HIS A 533 -22.75 -103.07 17.14
N TRP A 534 -23.63 -102.92 16.13
CA TRP A 534 -23.36 -102.02 15.00
C TRP A 534 -23.79 -100.60 15.38
N ALA A 535 -22.94 -99.63 15.07
CA ALA A 535 -23.35 -98.30 14.62
C ALA A 535 -22.84 -98.14 13.19
#